data_AF-A0A453RPZ1-F1
#
_entry.id   AF-A0A453RPZ1-F1
#
_cell.length_a   1.000
_cell.length_b   1.000
_cell.length_c   1.000
_cell.angle_alpha   90.00
_cell.angle_beta   90.00
_cell.angle_gamma   90.00
#
_symmetry.space_group_name_H-M   'P 1'
#
loop_
_entity.id
_entity.type
_entity.pdbx_description
1 polymer ?
#
loop_
_entity_poly.entity_id
_entity_poly.type
_entity_poly.pdbx_seq_one_letter_code
_entity_poly.pdbx_strand_id
1 'polypeptide(L)'
;ESGNTDIEGVDSSNACYGGTAALLNCVNWVESRCWDGRYGLVVCTDSAVYAEGPARPTGGAAAIAMLIGPNAPISFESKYRASHMAHVYDFYKPDLASEYPVVDGKLSQTCYLMALDSCYRQYCAKYEKLVGEQFSISDADYCVFHSPYNKLVQKSFARLYFNDFMRNCSSVDNDAKEKLQPFANLTSEESYQSRDLEKVIPR
;
A
#
# COMPACT_ATOMS: atom_id res chain seq x y z
N GLU A 1 2.42 15.24 36.62
CA GLU A 1 1.54 14.73 35.55
C GLU A 1 0.86 15.92 34.88
N SER A 2 0.69 15.88 33.55
CA SER A 2 0.09 16.99 32.79
C SER A 2 -1.44 17.00 32.81
N GLY A 3 -2.09 15.99 33.39
CA GLY A 3 -3.55 15.96 33.63
C GLY A 3 -4.43 15.75 32.39
N ASN A 4 -3.86 15.46 31.22
CA ASN A 4 -4.62 15.26 29.98
C ASN A 4 -5.01 13.79 29.80
N THR A 5 -6.20 13.42 30.25
CA THR A 5 -6.74 12.04 30.17
C THR A 5 -7.92 11.89 29.22
N ASP A 6 -8.43 12.99 28.68
CA ASP A 6 -9.57 13.01 27.75
C ASP A 6 -9.04 13.01 26.30
N ILE A 7 -8.71 11.81 25.81
CA ILE A 7 -8.10 11.57 24.49
C ILE A 7 -8.79 10.38 23.83
N GLU A 8 -9.38 10.60 22.65
CA GLU A 8 -9.99 9.53 21.84
C GLU A 8 -8.93 8.65 21.14
N GLY A 9 -9.34 7.44 20.77
CA GLY A 9 -8.53 6.52 19.98
C GLY A 9 -8.11 5.27 20.77
N VAL A 10 -7.96 4.18 20.03
CA VAL A 10 -7.47 2.87 20.49
C VAL A 10 -6.65 2.23 19.37
N ASP A 11 -6.18 1.01 19.59
CA ASP A 11 -5.40 0.27 18.60
C ASP A 11 -6.24 -0.11 17.36
N SER A 12 -5.61 -0.03 16.19
CA SER A 12 -6.18 -0.49 14.91
C SER A 12 -5.27 -1.57 14.32
N SER A 13 -5.81 -2.77 14.13
CA SER A 13 -5.00 -3.94 13.76
C SER A 13 -5.49 -4.62 12.48
N ASN A 14 -4.63 -4.71 11.47
CA ASN A 14 -4.73 -5.67 10.38
C ASN A 14 -3.36 -5.80 9.69
N ALA A 15 -2.48 -6.63 10.25
CA ALA A 15 -1.08 -6.75 9.81
C ALA A 15 -0.43 -5.37 9.60
N CYS A 16 0.33 -5.19 8.52
CA CYS A 16 1.04 -3.95 8.19
C CYS A 16 0.12 -2.76 7.85
N TYR A 17 -1.21 -2.93 7.80
CA TYR A 17 -2.17 -1.87 7.45
C TYR A 17 -2.61 -1.02 8.65
N GLY A 18 -2.41 -1.48 9.89
CA GLY A 18 -2.93 -0.84 11.11
C GLY A 18 -2.58 0.65 11.24
N GLY A 19 -1.33 1.02 10.91
CA GLY A 19 -0.90 2.42 10.92
C GLY A 19 -1.63 3.31 9.90
N THR A 20 -1.93 2.78 8.70
CA THR A 20 -2.74 3.50 7.70
C THR A 20 -4.18 3.64 8.18
N ALA A 21 -4.74 2.60 8.80
CA ALA A 21 -6.10 2.66 9.36
C ALA A 21 -6.21 3.73 10.46
N ALA A 22 -5.27 3.76 11.40
CA ALA A 22 -5.21 4.77 12.45
C ALA A 22 -5.01 6.19 11.89
N LEU A 23 -4.16 6.34 10.87
CA LEU A 23 -3.96 7.61 10.16
C LEU A 23 -5.25 8.13 9.53
N LEU A 24 -5.98 7.27 8.81
CA LEU A 24 -7.25 7.65 8.20
C LEU A 24 -8.33 7.95 9.25
N ASN A 25 -8.40 7.19 10.34
CA ASN A 25 -9.30 7.47 11.45
C ASN A 25 -9.02 8.86 12.04
N CYS A 26 -7.75 9.20 12.22
CA CYS A 26 -7.31 10.47 12.78
C CYS A 26 -7.63 11.65 11.85
N VAL A 27 -7.35 11.52 10.54
CA VAL A 27 -7.73 12.52 9.54
C VAL A 27 -9.26 12.71 9.52
N ASN A 28 -10.03 11.63 9.49
CA ASN A 28 -11.49 11.72 9.51
C ASN A 28 -12.00 12.36 10.81
N TRP A 29 -11.35 12.12 11.95
CA TRP A 29 -11.68 12.74 13.24
C TRP A 29 -11.43 14.26 13.20
N VAL A 30 -10.29 14.72 12.69
CA VAL A 30 -9.99 16.16 12.51
C VAL A 30 -11.02 16.83 11.59
N GLU A 31 -11.50 16.14 10.55
CA GLU A 31 -12.54 16.64 9.64
C GLU A 31 -13.97 16.50 10.20
N SER A 32 -14.15 15.86 11.35
CA SER A 32 -15.47 15.56 11.92
C SER A 32 -16.05 16.74 12.72
N ARG A 33 -17.36 16.64 13.03
CA ARG A 33 -18.03 17.56 13.96
C ARG A 33 -17.62 17.36 15.42
N CYS A 34 -16.97 16.25 15.74
CA CYS A 34 -16.48 15.94 17.10
C CYS A 34 -15.08 16.50 17.34
N TRP A 35 -14.42 17.08 16.32
CA TRP A 35 -13.11 17.68 16.49
C TRP A 35 -13.17 18.85 17.46
N ASP A 36 -12.30 18.84 18.46
CA ASP A 36 -12.26 19.83 19.54
C ASP A 36 -11.14 20.87 19.39
N GLY A 37 -10.50 20.91 18.20
CA GLY A 37 -9.41 21.83 17.89
C GLY A 37 -8.01 21.33 18.26
N ARG A 38 -7.88 20.19 18.95
CA ARG A 38 -6.57 19.61 19.32
C ARG A 38 -5.96 18.82 18.17
N TYR A 39 -4.65 18.58 18.24
CA TYR A 39 -3.98 17.69 17.29
C TYR A 39 -4.36 16.24 17.53
N GLY A 40 -4.39 15.48 16.44
CA GLY A 40 -4.34 14.03 16.51
C GLY A 40 -2.89 13.53 16.51
N LEU A 41 -2.63 12.40 17.15
CA LEU A 41 -1.33 11.74 17.15
C LEU A 41 -1.51 10.28 16.73
N VAL A 42 -0.87 9.89 15.64
CA VAL A 42 -0.87 8.52 15.14
C VAL A 42 0.49 7.91 15.41
N VAL A 43 0.50 6.73 16.04
CA VAL A 43 1.72 5.97 16.29
C VAL A 43 1.64 4.64 15.55
N CYS A 44 2.61 4.40 14.68
CA CYS A 44 2.81 3.13 14.00
C CYS A 44 4.05 2.48 14.60
N THR A 45 3.92 1.35 15.30
CA THR A 45 5.05 0.66 15.94
C THR A 45 4.96 -0.83 15.69
N ASP A 46 6.10 -1.45 15.34
CA ASP A 46 6.17 -2.90 15.16
C ASP A 46 7.61 -3.41 15.37
N SER A 47 7.72 -4.69 15.72
CA SER A 47 8.94 -5.48 15.72
C SER A 47 8.65 -6.76 14.95
N ALA A 48 9.02 -6.76 13.67
CA ALA A 48 8.84 -7.88 12.76
C ALA A 48 9.94 -8.93 13.01
N VAL A 49 9.59 -9.96 13.78
CA VAL A 49 10.46 -11.09 14.10
C VAL A 49 9.95 -12.37 13.44
N TYR A 50 10.87 -13.16 12.89
CA TYR A 50 10.58 -14.42 12.21
C TYR A 50 11.44 -15.55 12.79
N ALA A 51 10.89 -16.76 12.74
CA ALA A 51 11.60 -17.98 13.09
C ALA A 51 12.82 -18.21 12.16
N GLU A 52 13.58 -19.27 12.42
CA GLU A 52 14.68 -19.65 11.51
C GLU A 52 14.14 -20.00 10.13
N GLY A 53 14.82 -19.50 9.10
CA GLY A 53 14.41 -19.72 7.71
C GLY A 53 14.55 -18.48 6.83
N PRO A 54 14.03 -18.56 5.60
CA PRO A 54 14.27 -17.55 4.56
C PRO A 54 13.59 -16.20 4.83
N ALA A 55 12.62 -16.13 5.74
CA ALA A 55 11.96 -14.88 6.14
C ALA A 55 12.72 -14.11 7.24
N ARG A 56 13.63 -14.75 7.98
CA ARG A 56 14.39 -14.08 9.05
C ARG A 56 15.13 -12.83 8.59
N PRO A 57 15.79 -12.80 7.41
CA PRO A 57 16.48 -11.60 6.92
C PRO A 57 15.56 -10.42 6.59
N THR A 58 14.23 -10.63 6.51
CA THR A 58 13.26 -9.56 6.22
C THR A 58 12.62 -8.98 7.49
N GLY A 59 13.16 -9.30 8.67
CA GLY A 59 12.74 -8.67 9.93
C GLY A 59 13.20 -7.22 10.07
N GLY A 60 12.73 -6.55 11.12
CA GLY A 60 13.07 -5.17 11.43
C GLY A 60 12.20 -4.63 12.57
N ALA A 61 12.58 -3.50 13.15
CA ALA A 61 11.79 -2.86 14.20
C ALA A 61 11.88 -1.34 14.08
N ALA A 62 10.76 -0.66 14.25
CA ALA A 62 10.68 0.80 14.20
C ALA A 62 9.38 1.30 14.82
N ALA A 63 9.39 2.58 15.19
CA ALA A 63 8.18 3.34 15.49
C ALA A 63 8.21 4.68 14.75
N ILE A 64 7.06 5.10 14.24
CA ILE A 64 6.83 6.39 13.58
C ILE A 64 5.66 7.07 14.30
N ALA A 65 5.84 8.33 14.67
CA ALA A 65 4.79 9.18 15.21
C ALA A 65 4.47 10.30 14.22
N MET A 66 3.19 10.49 13.92
CA MET A 66 2.70 11.52 12.99
C MET A 66 1.71 12.42 13.72
N LEU A 67 1.98 13.72 13.74
CA LEU A 67 1.07 14.73 14.29
C LEU A 67 0.12 15.19 13.17
N ILE A 68 -1.18 15.13 13.41
CA ILE A 68 -2.23 15.37 12.43
C ILE A 68 -3.03 16.61 12.83
N GLY A 69 -3.24 17.52 11.87
CA GLY A 69 -3.99 18.75 12.09
C GLY A 69 -4.20 19.54 10.79
N PRO A 70 -4.94 20.65 10.85
CA PRO A 70 -5.21 21.49 9.69
C PRO A 70 -3.96 22.24 9.22
N ASN A 71 -3.96 22.71 7.96
CA ASN A 71 -2.87 23.45 7.32
C ASN A 71 -1.53 22.69 7.31
N ALA A 72 -1.61 21.36 7.15
CA ALA A 72 -0.44 20.50 7.12
C ALA A 72 0.39 20.70 5.83
N PRO A 73 1.73 20.61 5.90
CA PRO A 73 2.58 20.65 4.72
C PRO A 73 2.43 19.41 3.83
N ILE A 74 1.91 18.31 4.39
CA ILE A 74 1.53 17.09 3.67
C ILE A 74 0.03 16.94 3.87
N SER A 75 -0.75 17.35 2.87
CA SER A 75 -2.20 17.32 2.90
C SER A 75 -2.73 16.05 2.23
N PHE A 76 -3.84 15.52 2.74
CA PHE A 76 -4.52 14.40 2.10
C PHE A 76 -5.35 14.86 0.91
N GLU A 77 -5.20 14.18 -0.22
CA GLU A 77 -6.12 14.29 -1.37
C GLU A 77 -7.30 13.33 -1.16
N SER A 78 -8.21 13.75 -0.26
CA SER A 78 -9.23 12.87 0.34
C SER A 78 -10.21 12.21 -0.65
N LYS A 79 -10.36 12.78 -1.85
CA LYS A 79 -11.43 12.41 -2.78
C LYS A 79 -11.12 11.19 -3.67
N TYR A 80 -9.86 10.83 -3.87
CA TYR A 80 -9.49 9.74 -4.80
C TYR A 80 -8.66 8.61 -4.18
N ARG A 81 -8.74 8.40 -2.86
CA ARG A 81 -8.20 7.18 -2.20
C ARG A 81 -8.92 5.89 -2.61
N ALA A 82 -8.23 4.75 -2.59
CA ALA A 82 -8.81 3.44 -2.90
C ALA A 82 -8.39 2.35 -1.89
N SER A 83 -9.16 1.27 -1.82
CA SER A 83 -8.92 0.16 -0.90
C SER A 83 -9.34 -1.17 -1.51
N HIS A 84 -8.63 -2.23 -1.12
CA HIS A 84 -8.98 -3.61 -1.42
C HIS A 84 -8.78 -4.43 -0.16
N MET A 85 -9.80 -5.21 0.22
CA MET A 85 -9.77 -6.09 1.37
C MET A 85 -10.33 -7.44 0.94
N ALA A 86 -9.68 -8.52 1.38
CA ALA A 86 -10.04 -9.87 1.01
C ALA A 86 -9.73 -10.83 2.18
N HIS A 87 -10.49 -11.91 2.27
CA HIS A 87 -10.18 -13.01 3.16
C HIS A 87 -9.13 -13.92 2.50
N VAL A 88 -7.92 -13.93 3.04
CA VAL A 88 -6.78 -14.72 2.57
C VAL A 88 -5.92 -15.17 3.75
N TYR A 89 -5.10 -16.20 3.55
CA TYR A 89 -4.19 -16.76 4.55
C TYR A 89 -2.74 -16.75 4.06
N ASP A 90 -2.31 -15.60 3.55
CA ASP A 90 -0.95 -15.40 3.05
C ASP A 90 0.06 -15.15 4.17
N PHE A 91 -0.32 -14.35 5.18
CA PHE A 91 0.46 -14.06 6.38
C PHE A 91 -0.47 -13.86 7.58
N TYR A 92 -0.29 -14.63 8.65
CA TYR A 92 -1.11 -14.50 9.87
C TYR A 92 -0.40 -15.06 11.11
N LYS A 93 -0.86 -14.66 12.31
CA LYS A 93 -0.32 -15.10 13.60
C LYS A 93 -1.39 -15.87 14.40
N PRO A 94 -1.60 -17.16 14.11
CA PRO A 94 -2.64 -17.95 14.78
C PRO A 94 -2.21 -18.47 16.16
N ASP A 95 -0.90 -18.61 16.38
CA ASP A 95 -0.33 -19.08 17.65
C ASP A 95 -0.12 -17.90 18.59
N LEU A 96 -0.97 -17.80 19.61
CA LEU A 96 -0.95 -16.71 20.58
C LEU A 96 0.26 -16.75 21.52
N ALA A 97 0.96 -17.89 21.61
CA ALA A 97 2.14 -18.04 22.46
C ALA A 97 3.45 -17.72 21.71
N SER A 98 3.39 -17.48 20.41
CA SER A 98 4.54 -17.26 19.54
C SER A 98 4.50 -15.90 18.86
N GLU A 99 5.65 -15.23 18.79
CA GLU A 99 5.78 -13.98 18.03
C GLU A 99 5.83 -14.22 16.51
N TYR A 100 6.09 -15.46 16.09
CA TYR A 100 6.37 -15.81 14.71
C TYR A 100 5.09 -16.04 13.89
N PRO A 101 5.01 -15.49 12.68
CA PRO A 101 3.87 -15.70 11.80
C PRO A 101 3.94 -17.05 11.07
N VAL A 102 2.76 -17.54 10.67
CA VAL A 102 2.61 -18.50 9.59
C VAL A 102 2.61 -17.71 8.28
N VAL A 103 3.48 -18.08 7.33
CA VAL A 103 3.69 -17.34 6.08
C VAL A 103 3.73 -18.27 4.89
N ASP A 104 2.87 -18.02 3.91
CA ASP A 104 3.03 -18.51 2.54
C ASP A 104 3.62 -17.38 1.69
N GLY A 105 4.94 -17.42 1.47
CA GLY A 105 5.66 -16.36 0.78
C GLY A 105 5.31 -16.22 -0.72
N LYS A 106 4.82 -17.29 -1.37
CA LYS A 106 4.34 -17.20 -2.76
C LYS A 106 2.97 -16.54 -2.80
N LEU A 107 2.07 -16.96 -1.91
CA LEU A 107 0.73 -16.38 -1.81
C LEU A 107 0.81 -14.91 -1.39
N SER A 108 1.69 -14.56 -0.43
CA SER A 108 1.88 -13.17 0.04
C SER A 108 2.24 -12.21 -1.09
N GLN A 109 3.15 -12.60 -1.99
CA GLN A 109 3.48 -11.77 -3.16
C GLN A 109 2.30 -11.63 -4.12
N THR A 110 1.56 -12.72 -4.35
CA THR A 110 0.39 -12.73 -5.24
C THR A 110 -0.72 -11.83 -4.69
N CYS A 111 -1.04 -11.98 -3.39
CA CYS A 111 -2.05 -11.17 -2.69
C CYS A 111 -1.66 -9.68 -2.68
N TYR A 112 -0.38 -9.36 -2.44
CA TYR A 112 0.12 -7.99 -2.47
C TYR A 112 -0.08 -7.35 -3.85
N LEU A 113 0.33 -8.01 -4.95
CA LEU A 113 0.19 -7.47 -6.30
C LEU A 113 -1.29 -7.38 -6.74
N MET A 114 -2.11 -8.35 -6.35
CA MET A 114 -3.56 -8.30 -6.57
C MET A 114 -4.21 -7.10 -5.87
N ALA A 115 -3.85 -6.86 -4.61
CA ALA A 115 -4.33 -5.69 -3.87
C ALA A 115 -3.84 -4.38 -4.50
N LEU A 116 -2.57 -4.33 -4.94
CA LEU A 116 -1.99 -3.18 -5.61
C LEU A 116 -2.75 -2.84 -6.91
N ASP A 117 -2.96 -3.81 -7.79
CA ASP A 117 -3.72 -3.62 -9.04
C ASP A 117 -5.14 -3.13 -8.76
N SER A 118 -5.81 -3.74 -7.77
CA SER A 118 -7.18 -3.38 -7.39
C SER A 118 -7.27 -1.98 -6.82
N CYS A 119 -6.36 -1.60 -5.92
CA CYS A 119 -6.27 -0.25 -5.36
C CYS A 119 -5.95 0.78 -6.46
N TYR A 120 -4.96 0.50 -7.31
CA TYR A 120 -4.56 1.41 -8.37
C TYR A 120 -5.69 1.65 -9.37
N ARG A 121 -6.34 0.59 -9.87
CA ARG A 121 -7.49 0.70 -10.76
C ARG A 121 -8.62 1.54 -10.18
N GLN A 122 -8.95 1.33 -8.90
CA GLN A 122 -9.99 2.11 -8.22
C GLN A 122 -9.56 3.56 -7.96
N TYR A 123 -8.28 3.79 -7.68
CA TYR A 123 -7.70 5.14 -7.55
C TYR A 123 -7.84 5.90 -8.86
N CYS A 124 -7.38 5.31 -9.98
CA CYS A 124 -7.48 5.90 -11.31
C CYS A 124 -8.94 6.22 -11.67
N ALA A 125 -9.87 5.29 -11.43
CA ALA A 125 -11.29 5.53 -11.72
C ALA A 125 -11.88 6.70 -10.91
N LYS A 126 -11.44 6.90 -9.66
CA LYS A 126 -11.88 8.05 -8.84
C LYS A 126 -11.23 9.34 -9.30
N TYR A 127 -9.94 9.31 -9.61
CA TYR A 127 -9.20 10.45 -10.15
C TYR A 127 -9.84 10.92 -11.46
N GLU A 128 -10.02 10.02 -12.43
CA GLU A 128 -10.62 10.29 -13.74
C GLU A 128 -12.01 10.91 -13.63
N LYS A 129 -12.84 10.39 -12.70
CA LYS A 129 -14.18 10.94 -12.46
C LYS A 129 -14.15 12.38 -11.93
N LEU A 130 -13.15 12.74 -11.14
CA LEU A 130 -13.07 14.02 -10.44
C LEU A 130 -12.28 15.08 -11.20
N VAL A 131 -11.19 14.68 -11.85
CA VAL A 131 -10.26 15.55 -12.56
C VAL A 131 -10.60 15.62 -14.05
N GLY A 132 -11.18 14.55 -14.61
CA GLY A 132 -11.52 14.48 -16.05
C GLY A 132 -10.37 14.03 -16.94
N GLU A 133 -9.25 13.57 -16.36
CA GLU A 133 -8.05 13.13 -17.06
C GLU A 133 -7.65 11.71 -16.65
N GLN A 134 -7.06 10.95 -17.58
CA GLN A 134 -6.55 9.61 -17.31
C GLN A 134 -5.34 9.68 -16.39
N PHE A 135 -5.44 9.11 -15.20
CA PHE A 135 -4.29 9.01 -14.29
C PHE A 135 -3.27 8.00 -14.81
N SER A 136 -2.00 8.29 -14.63
CA SER A 136 -0.86 7.42 -14.85
C SER A 136 0.22 7.67 -13.81
N ILE A 137 1.23 6.82 -13.73
CA ILE A 137 2.30 6.99 -12.75
C ILE A 137 3.11 8.27 -12.97
N SER A 138 3.11 8.87 -14.17
CA SER A 138 3.81 10.14 -14.42
C SER A 138 3.10 11.36 -13.82
N ASP A 139 1.85 11.19 -13.38
CA ASP A 139 1.07 12.25 -12.72
C ASP A 139 1.37 12.35 -11.22
N ALA A 140 2.22 11.46 -10.68
CA ALA A 140 2.74 11.52 -9.33
C ALA A 140 4.26 11.71 -9.33
N ASP A 141 4.75 12.72 -8.61
CA ASP A 141 6.19 12.95 -8.45
C ASP A 141 6.88 11.79 -7.70
N TYR A 142 6.15 11.18 -6.76
CA TYR A 142 6.66 10.11 -5.90
C TYR A 142 5.60 9.04 -5.63
N CYS A 143 6.01 7.78 -5.76
CA CYS A 143 5.22 6.62 -5.37
C CYS A 143 5.86 5.94 -4.15
N VAL A 144 5.16 5.93 -3.01
CA VAL A 144 5.64 5.33 -1.75
C VAL A 144 4.87 4.05 -1.47
N PHE A 145 5.58 3.00 -1.07
CA PHE A 145 5.00 1.66 -0.84
C PHE A 145 5.33 1.13 0.54
N HIS A 146 4.47 0.24 1.05
CA HIS A 146 4.88 -0.66 2.12
C HIS A 146 6.10 -1.49 1.65
N SER A 147 7.14 -1.53 2.48
CA SER A 147 8.48 -1.95 2.07
C SER A 147 9.00 -3.12 2.91
N PRO A 148 8.41 -4.32 2.81
CA PRO A 148 8.89 -5.48 3.58
C PRO A 148 10.31 -5.88 3.16
N TYR A 149 10.68 -5.62 1.90
CA TYR A 149 12.04 -5.66 1.39
C TYR A 149 12.11 -4.89 0.06
N ASN A 150 13.26 -4.29 -0.25
CA ASN A 150 13.42 -3.38 -1.39
C ASN A 150 13.05 -4.00 -2.75
N LYS A 151 13.30 -5.30 -2.94
CA LYS A 151 12.95 -5.98 -4.19
C LYS A 151 11.45 -5.97 -4.47
N LEU A 152 10.58 -6.07 -3.45
CA LEU A 152 9.13 -5.99 -3.65
C LEU A 152 8.71 -4.58 -4.05
N VAL A 153 9.36 -3.55 -3.53
CA VAL A 153 9.09 -2.14 -3.89
C VAL A 153 9.37 -1.91 -5.37
N GLN A 154 10.52 -2.35 -5.87
CA GLN A 154 10.85 -2.28 -7.30
C GLN A 154 9.80 -2.99 -8.16
N LYS A 155 9.38 -4.20 -7.75
CA LYS A 155 8.32 -4.96 -8.44
C LYS A 155 6.97 -4.24 -8.41
N SER A 156 6.67 -3.55 -7.31
CA SER A 156 5.40 -2.83 -7.12
C SER A 156 5.32 -1.64 -8.06
N PHE A 157 6.37 -0.83 -8.12
CA PHE A 157 6.43 0.31 -9.04
C PHE A 157 6.36 -0.15 -10.51
N ALA A 158 7.15 -1.15 -10.88
CA ALA A 158 7.05 -1.81 -12.18
C ALA A 158 5.61 -2.28 -12.47
N ARG A 159 4.94 -2.93 -11.49
CA ARG A 159 3.56 -3.37 -11.66
C ARG A 159 2.59 -2.22 -11.96
N LEU A 160 2.77 -1.04 -11.36
CA LEU A 160 1.97 0.14 -11.71
C LEU A 160 2.19 0.57 -13.18
N TYR A 161 3.43 0.57 -13.65
CA TYR A 161 3.72 0.86 -15.07
C TYR A 161 3.11 -0.17 -16.02
N PHE A 162 3.09 -1.45 -15.63
CA PHE A 162 2.37 -2.48 -16.38
C PHE A 162 0.85 -2.23 -16.40
N ASN A 163 0.26 -1.75 -15.31
CA ASN A 163 -1.15 -1.36 -15.30
C ASN A 163 -1.41 -0.17 -16.25
N ASP A 164 -0.49 0.79 -16.33
CA ASP A 164 -0.59 1.90 -17.28
C ASP A 164 -0.53 1.42 -18.72
N PHE A 165 0.33 0.43 -19.02
CA PHE A 165 0.37 -0.23 -20.33
C PHE A 165 -0.97 -0.91 -20.65
N MET A 166 -1.51 -1.70 -19.72
CA MET A 166 -2.81 -2.38 -19.89
C MET A 166 -3.98 -1.40 -20.07
N ARG A 167 -3.84 -0.17 -19.54
CA ARG A 167 -4.81 0.92 -19.67
C ARG A 167 -4.55 1.83 -20.89
N ASN A 168 -3.54 1.52 -21.71
CA ASN A 168 -3.12 2.31 -22.86
C ASN A 168 -2.79 3.78 -22.52
N CYS A 169 -2.16 4.03 -21.37
CA CYS A 169 -1.81 5.38 -20.95
C CYS A 169 -0.78 6.01 -21.91
N SER A 170 -0.87 7.32 -22.13
CA SER A 170 0.05 8.08 -23.00
C SER A 170 1.47 8.16 -22.43
N SER A 171 1.63 7.98 -21.11
CA SER A 171 2.91 7.96 -20.41
C SER A 171 3.78 6.74 -20.75
N VAL A 172 3.19 5.68 -21.29
CA VAL A 172 3.93 4.48 -21.72
C VAL A 172 4.48 4.70 -23.12
N ASP A 173 5.80 4.76 -23.21
CA ASP A 173 6.51 4.97 -24.48
C ASP A 173 6.39 3.78 -25.44
N ASN A 174 6.72 3.99 -26.72
CA ASN A 174 6.55 2.98 -27.77
C ASN A 174 7.48 1.77 -27.59
N ASP A 175 8.70 1.96 -27.09
CA ASP A 175 9.65 0.86 -26.84
C ASP A 175 9.14 -0.04 -25.69
N ALA A 176 8.61 0.57 -24.64
CA ALA A 176 7.93 -0.15 -23.56
C ALA A 176 6.68 -0.90 -24.06
N LYS A 177 5.86 -0.28 -24.93
CA LYS A 177 4.69 -0.96 -25.53
C LYS A 177 5.09 -2.19 -26.32
N GLU A 178 6.09 -2.09 -27.20
CA GLU A 178 6.58 -3.23 -27.99
C GLU A 178 7.08 -4.37 -27.09
N LYS A 179 7.83 -4.03 -26.03
CA LYS A 179 8.37 -4.99 -25.06
C LYS A 179 7.28 -5.66 -24.22
N LEU A 180 6.22 -4.95 -23.86
CA LEU A 180 5.13 -5.45 -23.01
C LEU A 180 4.02 -6.16 -23.81
N GLN A 181 3.91 -5.89 -25.12
CA GLN A 181 2.90 -6.48 -25.99
C GLN A 181 2.76 -8.01 -25.92
N PRO A 182 3.86 -8.81 -25.83
CA PRO A 182 3.76 -10.27 -25.68
C PRO A 182 3.01 -10.73 -24.43
N PHE A 183 2.90 -9.87 -23.41
CA PHE A 183 2.28 -10.17 -22.12
C PHE A 183 0.85 -9.63 -21.99
N ALA A 184 0.34 -8.90 -22.99
CA ALA A 184 -0.98 -8.25 -22.93
C ALA A 184 -2.16 -9.24 -22.78
N ASN A 185 -1.97 -10.48 -23.23
CA ASN A 185 -3.01 -11.53 -23.17
C ASN A 185 -2.88 -12.44 -21.95
N LEU A 186 -1.93 -12.21 -21.05
CA LEU A 186 -1.85 -12.97 -19.81
C LEU A 186 -3.08 -12.68 -18.96
N THR A 187 -3.65 -13.72 -18.35
CA THR A 187 -4.61 -13.54 -17.27
C THR A 187 -3.93 -12.84 -16.08
N SER A 188 -4.72 -12.22 -15.21
CA SER A 188 -4.18 -11.58 -14.00
C SER A 188 -3.32 -12.55 -13.19
N GLU A 189 -3.80 -13.79 -13.00
CA GLU A 189 -3.09 -14.81 -12.23
C GLU A 189 -1.75 -15.24 -12.86
N GLU A 190 -1.73 -15.46 -14.19
CA GLU A 190 -0.49 -15.76 -14.91
C GLU A 190 0.49 -14.59 -14.82
N SER A 191 0.00 -13.36 -14.89
CA SER A 191 0.84 -12.17 -14.83
C SER A 191 1.54 -12.01 -13.47
N TYR A 192 0.92 -12.42 -12.36
CA TYR A 192 1.55 -12.37 -11.03
C TYR A 192 2.68 -13.38 -10.86
N GLN A 193 2.68 -14.46 -11.66
CA GLN A 193 3.66 -15.55 -11.58
C GLN A 193 4.71 -15.46 -12.70
N SER A 194 4.53 -14.58 -13.68
CA SER A 194 5.40 -14.45 -14.85
C SER A 194 6.73 -13.75 -14.52
N ARG A 195 7.79 -14.54 -14.38
CA ARG A 195 9.16 -14.00 -14.21
C ARG A 195 9.66 -13.27 -15.44
N ASP A 196 9.17 -13.60 -16.62
CA ASP A 196 9.61 -12.93 -17.84
C ASP A 196 8.98 -11.54 -17.95
N LEU A 197 7.72 -11.38 -17.52
CA LEU A 197 7.12 -10.06 -17.34
C LEU A 197 7.94 -9.21 -16.34
N GLU A 198 8.31 -9.77 -15.17
CA GLU A 198 9.11 -9.06 -14.16
C GLU A 198 10.50 -8.59 -14.64
N LYS A 199 11.05 -9.22 -15.69
CA LYS A 199 12.35 -8.82 -16.27
C LYS A 199 12.22 -7.69 -17.28
N VAL A 200 11.07 -7.60 -17.94
CA VAL A 200 10.85 -6.69 -19.06
C VAL A 200 10.28 -5.36 -18.61
N ILE A 201 9.52 -5.33 -17.52
CA ILE A 201 8.99 -4.07 -17.00
C ILE A 201 10.14 -3.18 -16.49
N PRO A 202 10.21 -1.89 -16.90
CA PRO A 202 11.16 -0.92 -16.37
C PRO A 202 11.12 -0.84 -14.84
N ARG A 203 12.29 -0.65 -14.23
CA ARG A 203 12.48 -0.52 -12.78
C ARG A 203 12.94 0.87 -12.39
#